data_AF-A0A016BXA1-F1
#
_entry.id   AF-A0A016BXA1-F1
#
_cell.length_a   1.000
_cell.length_b   1.000
_cell.length_c   1.000
_cell.angle_alpha   90.00
_cell.angle_beta   90.00
_cell.angle_gamma   90.00
#
_symmetry.space_group_name_H-M   'P 1'
#
loop_
_entity.id
_entity.type
_entity.pdbx_description
1 polymer ?
#
loop_
_entity_poly.entity_id
_entity_poly.type
_entity_poly.pdbx_seq_one_letter_code
_entity_poly.pdbx_strand_id
1 'polypeptide(L)'
;MTTLELAKAIDVVIDQGVTGLIQLSNGLGISKFDLLHLFSCIWHKQDVEILPFDGNGIDKSIAKSARFSYVVPGYEEMLREQYDWMQENESLYSFY
;
A
#
# COMPACT_ATOMS: atom_id res chain seq x y z
N MET A 1 -2.19 1.48 2.06
CA MET A 1 -1.62 0.15 2.34
C MET A 1 -1.93 -0.78 1.19
N THR A 2 -1.00 -1.66 0.82
CA THR A 2 -1.24 -2.74 -0.16
C THR A 2 -1.78 -3.98 0.55
N THR A 3 -2.47 -4.86 -0.18
CA THR A 3 -2.95 -6.14 0.40
C THR A 3 -1.81 -7.07 0.81
N LEU A 4 -0.65 -6.98 0.13
CA LEU A 4 0.55 -7.72 0.50
C LEU A 4 1.04 -7.29 1.90
N GLU A 5 1.08 -5.98 2.14
CA GLU A 5 1.47 -5.43 3.44
C GLU A 5 0.49 -5.83 4.56
N LEU A 6 -0.81 -5.84 4.24
CA LEU A 6 -1.83 -6.33 5.17
C LEU A 6 -1.59 -7.81 5.53
N ALA A 7 -1.22 -8.65 4.56
CA ALA A 7 -0.93 -10.07 4.81
C ALA A 7 0.28 -10.24 5.73
N LYS A 8 1.38 -9.51 5.50
CA LYS A 8 2.56 -9.50 6.39
C LYS A 8 2.20 -9.10 7.82
N ALA A 9 1.37 -8.06 7.97
CA ALA A 9 0.93 -7.61 9.29
C ALA A 9 0.04 -8.64 10.00
N ILE A 10 -0.85 -9.33 9.28
CA ILE A 10 -1.70 -10.39 9.84
C ILE A 10 -0.85 -11.56 10.36
N ASP A 11 0.18 -11.96 9.62
CA ASP A 11 1.11 -13.01 10.03
C ASP A 11 1.75 -12.69 11.40
N VAL A 12 2.24 -11.45 11.56
CA VAL A 12 2.79 -10.95 12.83
C VAL A 12 1.74 -10.87 13.94
N VAL A 13 0.50 -10.46 13.63
CA VAL A 13 -0.61 -10.42 14.60
C VAL A 13 -0.90 -11.81 15.17
N ILE A 14 -0.89 -12.83 14.31
CA ILE A 14 -1.12 -14.23 14.69
C ILE A 14 -0.01 -14.70 15.63
N ASP A 15 1.25 -14.49 15.25
CA ASP A 15 2.41 -14.90 16.04
C ASP A 15 2.46 -14.23 17.43
N GLN A 16 2.06 -12.96 17.51
CA GLN A 16 2.05 -12.20 18.76
C GLN A 16 0.78 -12.43 19.59
N GLY A 17 -0.20 -13.21 19.10
CA GLY A 17 -1.46 -13.45 19.78
C GLY A 17 -2.28 -12.17 20.01
N VAL A 18 -2.12 -11.18 19.14
CA VAL A 18 -2.78 -9.88 19.31
C VAL A 18 -4.27 -10.02 18.96
N THR A 19 -5.13 -9.47 19.81
CA THR A 19 -6.59 -9.58 19.68
C THR A 19 -7.29 -8.22 19.76
N GLY A 20 -8.50 -8.15 19.21
CA GLY A 20 -9.34 -6.95 19.22
C GLY A 20 -9.24 -6.12 17.94
N LEU A 21 -9.68 -4.86 18.01
CA LEU A 21 -9.72 -3.93 16.87
C LEU A 21 -8.43 -3.10 16.78
N ILE A 22 -7.76 -3.16 15.63
CA ILE A 22 -6.53 -2.42 15.33
C ILE A 22 -6.71 -1.65 14.03
N GLN A 23 -6.47 -0.34 14.09
CA GLN A 23 -6.34 0.51 12.92
C GLN A 23 -4.91 0.37 12.40
N LEU A 24 -4.74 -0.48 11.38
CA LEU A 24 -3.46 -0.72 10.75
C LEU A 24 -3.27 0.30 9.61
N SER A 25 -2.36 1.24 9.81
CA SER A 25 -2.07 2.34 8.89
C SER A 25 -0.64 2.83 9.12
N ASN A 26 0.00 3.38 8.09
CA ASN A 26 1.27 4.10 8.24
C ASN A 26 1.07 5.54 8.76
N GLY A 27 -0.19 5.97 8.94
CA GLY A 27 -0.52 7.30 9.47
C GLY A 27 -0.27 8.44 8.49
N LEU A 28 0.11 8.14 7.25
CA LEU A 28 0.39 9.12 6.21
C LEU A 28 -0.74 9.11 5.19
N GLY A 29 -1.22 10.29 4.78
CA GLY A 29 -2.11 10.43 3.64
C GLY A 29 -1.33 10.41 2.33
N ILE A 30 -1.98 9.98 1.25
CA ILE A 30 -1.48 10.13 -0.12
C ILE A 30 -2.63 10.57 -1.02
N SER A 31 -2.36 11.51 -1.93
CA SER A 31 -3.34 11.89 -2.94
C SER A 31 -3.41 10.83 -4.05
N LYS A 32 -4.52 10.77 -4.79
CA LYS A 32 -4.62 9.89 -5.96
C LYS A 32 -3.59 10.27 -7.02
N PHE A 33 -3.30 11.56 -7.17
CA PHE A 33 -2.32 12.06 -8.12
C PHE A 33 -0.92 11.52 -7.81
N ASP A 34 -0.47 11.67 -6.56
CA ASP A 34 0.84 11.17 -6.13
C ASP A 34 0.92 9.65 -6.21
N LEU A 35 -0.15 8.95 -5.83
CA LEU A 35 -0.21 7.49 -5.90
C LEU A 35 -0.11 6.97 -7.35
N LEU A 36 -0.80 7.61 -8.30
CA LEU A 36 -0.70 7.25 -9.72
C LEU A 36 0.71 7.48 -10.26
N HIS A 37 1.39 8.56 -9.83
CA HIS A 37 2.78 8.79 -10.20
C HIS A 37 3.72 7.72 -9.63
N LEU A 38 3.50 7.26 -8.39
CA LEU A 38 4.25 6.11 -7.85
C LEU A 38 4.04 4.85 -8.69
N PHE A 39 2.80 4.55 -9.10
CA PHE A 39 2.54 3.41 -9.98
C PHE A 39 3.27 3.54 -11.32
N SER A 40 3.22 4.72 -11.96
CA SER A 40 3.90 4.96 -13.23
C SER A 40 5.41 4.76 -13.11
N CYS A 41 6.02 5.30 -12.06
CA CYS A 41 7.45 5.16 -11.80
C CYS A 41 7.87 3.70 -11.56
N ILE A 42 7.14 2.97 -10.71
CA ILE A 42 7.51 1.60 -10.27
C ILE A 42 7.26 0.57 -11.39
N TRP A 43 6.14 0.66 -12.12
CA TRP A 43 5.83 -0.25 -13.24
C TRP A 43 6.36 0.24 -14.59
N HIS A 44 7.21 1.27 -14.58
CA HIS A 44 7.83 1.84 -15.79
C HIS A 44 6.81 2.20 -16.90
N LYS A 45 5.64 2.71 -16.51
CA LYS A 45 4.60 3.17 -17.45
C LYS A 45 4.93 4.58 -17.95
N GLN A 46 5.57 4.63 -19.11
CA GLN A 46 5.98 5.87 -19.80
C GLN A 46 4.98 6.30 -20.89
N ASP A 47 3.96 5.49 -21.13
CA ASP A 47 2.93 5.63 -22.16
C ASP A 47 1.65 6.29 -21.64
N VAL A 48 1.64 6.74 -20.38
CA VAL A 48 0.46 7.30 -19.71
C VAL A 48 0.78 8.70 -19.18
N GLU A 49 -0.06 9.67 -19.53
CA GLU A 49 -0.04 11.02 -18.96
C GLU A 49 -0.98 11.10 -17.75
N ILE A 50 -0.46 11.52 -16.60
CA ILE A 50 -1.23 11.71 -15.36
C ILE A 50 -1.50 13.20 -15.18
N LEU A 51 -2.77 13.59 -15.30
CA LEU A 51 -3.19 14.98 -15.15
C LEU A 51 -3.81 15.22 -13.76
N PRO A 52 -3.57 16.39 -13.14
CA PRO A 52 -4.21 16.75 -11.88
C PRO A 52 -5.72 16.94 -12.09
N PHE A 53 -6.51 16.56 -11.09
CA PHE A 53 -7.96 16.72 -11.10
C PHE A 53 -8.43 17.32 -9.77
N ASP A 54 -9.05 18.49 -9.87
CA ASP A 54 -9.59 19.24 -8.72
C ASP A 54 -11.07 18.88 -8.51
N GLY A 55 -11.31 17.69 -7.97
CA GLY A 55 -12.62 17.24 -7.52
C GLY A 55 -12.69 17.21 -5.99
N ASN A 56 -13.90 17.10 -5.43
CA ASN A 56 -14.12 17.10 -3.98
C ASN A 56 -13.16 16.14 -3.25
N GLY A 57 -12.17 16.72 -2.56
CA GLY A 57 -11.16 16.01 -1.78
C GLY A 57 -11.78 15.45 -0.51
N ILE A 58 -12.00 14.14 -0.48
CA ILE A 58 -12.38 13.43 0.75
C ILE A 58 -11.10 12.79 1.31
N ASP A 59 -10.63 13.29 2.44
CA ASP A 59 -9.57 12.64 3.19
C ASP A 59 -10.15 11.42 3.92
N LYS A 60 -9.56 10.26 3.65
CA LYS A 60 -9.90 8.97 4.27
C LYS A 60 -8.71 8.38 5.04
N SER A 61 -7.72 9.21 5.38
CA SER A 61 -6.61 8.80 6.22
C SER A 61 -7.13 8.32 7.58
N ILE A 62 -6.50 7.26 8.09
CA ILE A 62 -6.84 6.64 9.37
C ILE A 62 -5.61 6.70 10.26
N ALA A 63 -5.80 7.17 11.49
CA ALA A 63 -4.76 7.19 12.51
C ALA A 63 -4.37 5.76 12.93
N LYS A 64 -3.07 5.53 13.12
CA LYS A 64 -2.53 4.24 13.57
C LYS A 64 -2.90 3.97 15.03
N SER A 65 -3.32 2.74 15.34
CA SER A 65 -3.48 2.29 16.73
C SER A 65 -2.12 2.16 17.45
N ALA A 66 -2.00 2.71 18.66
CA ALA A 66 -0.80 2.55 19.51
C ALA A 66 -0.63 1.13 20.10
N ARG A 67 -1.64 0.27 19.95
CA ARG A 67 -1.70 -1.08 20.55
C ARG A 67 -0.94 -2.15 19.76
N PHE A 68 -0.38 -1.81 18.60
CA PHE A 68 0.34 -2.74 17.74
C PHE A 68 1.63 -2.09 17.22
N SER A 69 2.76 -2.71 17.56
CA SER A 69 4.10 -2.18 17.29
C SER A 69 4.57 -2.36 15.85
N TYR A 70 3.80 -3.10 15.03
CA TYR A 70 4.10 -3.27 13.61
C TYR A 70 4.19 -1.91 12.91
N VAL A 71 5.28 -1.73 12.16
CA VAL A 71 5.55 -0.50 11.43
C VAL A 71 5.13 -0.72 9.99
N VAL A 72 4.03 -0.08 9.60
CA VAL A 72 3.58 -0.10 8.21
C VAL A 72 4.50 0.82 7.41
N PRO A 73 5.11 0.34 6.31
CA PRO A 73 6.06 1.12 5.54
C PRO A 73 5.40 2.26 4.74
N GLY A 74 6.24 3.05 4.08
CA GLY A 74 5.80 4.12 3.17
C GLY A 74 5.09 3.56 1.93
N TYR A 75 4.33 4.41 1.24
CA TYR A 75 3.62 3.99 0.03
C TYR A 75 4.56 3.48 -1.07
N GLU A 76 5.68 4.15 -1.31
CA GLU A 76 6.66 3.71 -2.32
C GLU A 76 7.24 2.33 -1.99
N GLU A 77 7.63 2.11 -0.73
CA GLU A 77 8.20 0.83 -0.27
C GLU A 77 7.19 -0.31 -0.40
N MET A 78 5.96 -0.15 0.11
CA MET A 78 4.89 -1.15 -0.05
C MET A 78 4.61 -1.49 -1.52
N LEU A 79 4.74 -0.52 -2.42
CA LEU A 79 4.51 -0.71 -3.84
C LEU A 79 5.69 -1.39 -4.55
N ARG A 80 6.93 -1.11 -4.15
CA ARG A 80 8.13 -1.80 -4.66
C ARG A 80 8.12 -3.27 -4.27
N GLU A 81 7.84 -3.57 -3.00
CA GLU A 81 7.70 -4.95 -2.53
C GLU A 81 6.57 -5.69 -3.26
N GLN A 82 5.46 -5.00 -3.54
CA GLN A 82 4.37 -5.58 -4.33
C GLN A 82 4.78 -5.84 -5.78
N TYR A 83 5.54 -4.93 -6.40
CA TYR A 83 6.09 -5.14 -7.73
C TYR A 83 7.02 -6.35 -7.75
N ASP A 84 7.96 -6.45 -6.82
CA ASP A 84 8.89 -7.56 -6.71
C ASP A 84 8.15 -8.90 -6.54
N TRP A 85 7.14 -8.94 -5.66
CA TRP A 85 6.28 -10.11 -5.49
C TRP A 85 5.58 -10.53 -6.78
N MET A 86 5.09 -9.56 -7.56
CA MET A 86 4.45 -9.84 -8.85
C MET A 86 5.44 -10.43 -9.87
N GLN A 87 6.68 -9.94 -9.90
CA GLN A 87 7.73 -10.48 -10.78
C GLN A 87 8.12 -11.91 -10.39
N GLU A 88 8.28 -12.17 -9.09
CA GLU A 88 8.61 -13.52 -8.58
C GLU A 88 7.48 -14.53 -8.84
N ASN A 89 6.24 -14.05 -8.94
CA ASN A 89 5.04 -14.86 -9.13
C ASN A 89 4.35 -14.59 -10.47
N GLU A 90 5.12 -14.29 -11.52
CA GLU A 90 4.62 -13.88 -12.84
C GLU A 90 3.52 -14.81 -13.39
N SER A 91 3.61 -16.12 -13.11
CA SER A 91 2.62 -17.11 -13.54
C SER A 91 1.20 -16.83 -13.02
N LEU A 92 1.06 -16.22 -11.84
CA LEU A 92 -0.22 -15.80 -11.25
C LEU A 92 -0.81 -14.58 -11.96
N TYR A 93 0.01 -13.82 -12.68
CA TYR A 93 -0.34 -12.56 -13.34
C TYR A 93 -0.32 -12.67 -14.87
N SER A 94 -0.26 -13.87 -15.42
CA SER A 94 -0.16 -14.15 -16.87
C SER A 94 -1.25 -13.53 -17.77
N PHE A 95 -2.33 -13.00 -17.19
CA PHE A 95 -3.41 -12.30 -17.90
C PHE A 95 -3.27 -10.77 -17.91
N TYR A 96 -2.20 -10.22 -17.32
CA TYR A 96 -1.97 -8.78 -17.13
C TYR A 96 -0.60 -8.31 -17.65
#